data_AF-S7VAW3-F1
#
_entry.id   AF-S7VAW3-F1
#
_cell.length_a   1.000
_cell.length_b   1.000
_cell.length_c   1.000
_cell.angle_alpha   90.00
_cell.angle_beta   90.00
_cell.angle_gamma   90.00
#
_symmetry.space_group_name_H-M   'P 1'
#
loop_
_entity.id
_entity.type
_entity.pdbx_description
1 polymer ?
#
loop_
_entity_poly.entity_id
_entity_poly.type
_entity_poly.pdbx_seq_one_letter_code
_entity_poly.pdbx_strand_id
1 'polypeptide(L)'
;MHQVIEWLTGYDEKQQQALIASKATFETFFQQATLNPNVHLIKGLICGYRVEEITNQLTQQVRWLNKLVDELAKGKKMEKIMRVN
;
A
#
# COMPACT_ATOMS: atom_id res chain seq x y z
N MET A 1 7.89 -4.05 7.52
CA MET A 1 7.63 -3.53 6.16
C MET A 1 6.90 -4.54 5.29
N HIS A 2 7.41 -5.77 5.13
CA HIS A 2 6.80 -6.80 4.27
C HIS A 2 5.34 -7.10 4.59
N GLN A 3 4.96 -7.17 5.86
CA GLN A 3 3.57 -7.40 6.30
C GLN A 3 2.58 -6.32 5.82
N VAL A 4 3.03 -5.08 5.67
CA VAL A 4 2.18 -3.98 5.19
C VAL A 4 1.94 -4.10 3.68
N ILE A 5 2.99 -4.48 2.95
CA ILE A 5 2.92 -4.68 1.51
C ILE A 5 2.03 -5.90 1.23
N GLU A 6 2.27 -7.01 1.91
CA GLU A 6 1.46 -8.22 1.83
C GLU A 6 0.00 -7.94 2.15
N TRP A 7 -0.27 -7.22 3.24
CA TRP A 7 -1.64 -6.83 3.57
C TRP A 7 -2.29 -5.99 2.48
N LEU A 8 -1.55 -5.05 1.85
CA LEU A 8 -2.07 -4.16 0.82
C LEU A 8 -2.34 -4.87 -0.51
N THR A 9 -1.42 -5.72 -0.96
CA THR A 9 -1.37 -6.23 -2.34
C THR A 9 -1.58 -7.74 -2.47
N GLY A 10 -1.63 -8.46 -1.35
CA GLY A 10 -1.69 -9.92 -1.32
C GLY A 10 -0.39 -10.61 -1.72
N TYR A 11 0.72 -9.86 -1.87
CA TYR A 11 1.99 -10.46 -2.26
C TYR A 11 2.71 -11.08 -1.07
N ASP A 12 3.05 -12.36 -1.19
CA ASP A 12 3.99 -12.98 -0.27
C ASP A 12 5.42 -12.43 -0.45
N GLU A 13 6.31 -12.77 0.48
CA GLU A 13 7.70 -12.29 0.46
C GLU A 13 8.45 -12.69 -0.83
N LYS A 14 8.17 -13.88 -1.40
CA LYS A 14 8.83 -14.35 -2.62
C LYS A 14 8.38 -13.54 -3.84
N GLN A 15 7.09 -13.25 -3.93
CA GLN A 15 6.53 -12.41 -4.98
C GLN A 15 7.09 -10.99 -4.89
N GLN A 16 7.18 -10.42 -3.69
CA GLN A 16 7.81 -9.11 -3.49
C GLN A 16 9.27 -9.11 -3.96
N GLN A 17 10.07 -10.11 -3.57
CA GLN A 17 11.46 -10.23 -4.02
C GLN A 17 11.59 -10.40 -5.53
N ALA A 18 10.73 -11.20 -6.15
CA ALA A 18 10.72 -11.39 -7.61
C ALA A 18 10.43 -10.08 -8.36
N LEU A 19 9.48 -9.27 -7.86
CA LEU A 19 9.15 -7.95 -8.43
C LEU A 19 10.29 -6.93 -8.26
N ILE A 20 11.01 -6.99 -7.14
CA ILE A 20 12.22 -6.17 -6.91
C ILE A 20 13.33 -6.59 -7.87
N ALA A 21 13.57 -7.90 -8.00
CA ALA A 21 14.61 -8.44 -8.88
C ALA A 21 14.34 -8.14 -10.36
N SER A 22 13.07 -8.17 -10.78
CA SER A 22 12.65 -7.82 -12.13
C SER A 22 12.60 -6.31 -12.39
N LYS A 23 12.85 -5.48 -11.37
CA LYS A 23 12.72 -4.01 -11.42
C LYS A 23 11.35 -3.58 -11.95
N ALA A 24 10.29 -4.24 -11.49
CA ALA A 24 8.93 -3.95 -11.88
C ALA A 24 8.58 -2.48 -11.63
N THR A 25 7.85 -1.87 -12.57
CA THR A 25 7.31 -0.52 -12.36
C THR A 25 6.15 -0.57 -11.37
N PHE A 26 5.79 0.57 -10.77
CA PHE A 26 4.59 0.64 -9.92
C PHE A 26 3.32 0.26 -10.67
N GLU A 27 3.25 0.56 -11.97
CA GLU A 27 2.12 0.16 -12.80
C GLU A 27 1.99 -1.37 -12.87
N THR A 28 3.06 -2.07 -13.23
CA THR A 28 3.07 -3.55 -13.26
C THR A 28 2.83 -4.13 -11.87
N PHE A 29 3.45 -3.55 -10.85
CA PHE A 29 3.30 -3.97 -9.46
C PHE A 29 1.84 -3.92 -9.00
N PHE A 30 1.10 -2.85 -9.32
CA PHE A 30 -0.31 -2.73 -8.91
C PHE A 30 -1.29 -3.39 -9.87
N GLN A 31 -0.95 -3.57 -11.15
CA GLN A 31 -1.76 -4.34 -12.10
C GLN A 31 -1.83 -5.83 -11.73
N GLN A 32 -0.74 -6.38 -11.20
CA GLN A 32 -0.68 -7.79 -10.79
C GLN A 32 -1.14 -8.02 -9.34
N ALA A 33 -1.37 -6.94 -8.59
CA ALA A 33 -1.71 -7.01 -7.16
C ALA A 33 -3.20 -7.30 -6.98
N THR A 34 -3.52 -8.18 -6.03
CA THR A 34 -4.89 -8.30 -5.52
C THR A 34 -5.02 -7.41 -4.31
N LEU A 35 -5.52 -6.19 -4.52
CA LEU A 35 -5.65 -5.22 -3.44
C LEU A 35 -6.60 -5.71 -2.36
N ASN A 36 -6.25 -5.44 -1.10
CA ASN A 36 -7.11 -5.73 0.03
C ASN A 36 -8.47 -5.06 -0.13
N PRO A 37 -9.61 -5.72 0.17
CA PRO A 37 -10.91 -5.06 0.14
C PRO A 37 -10.98 -3.83 1.05
N ASN A 38 -10.17 -3.79 2.12
CA ASN A 38 -10.13 -2.70 3.09
C ASN A 38 -9.28 -1.49 2.67
N VAL A 39 -8.70 -1.45 1.45
CA VAL A 39 -7.91 -0.29 0.99
C VAL A 39 -8.69 1.03 0.99
N HIS A 40 -10.01 0.98 0.81
CA HIS A 40 -10.89 2.15 0.86
C HIS A 40 -10.95 2.82 2.25
N LEU A 41 -10.50 2.11 3.31
CA LEU A 41 -10.37 2.65 4.67
C LEU A 41 -9.07 3.44 4.87
N ILE A 42 -8.16 3.44 3.90
CA ILE A 42 -6.92 4.21 3.94
C ILE A 42 -7.24 5.66 3.52
N LYS A 43 -7.61 6.48 4.52
CA LYS A 43 -8.05 7.87 4.33
C LYS A 43 -7.13 8.89 5.01
N GLY A 44 -7.30 10.16 4.63
CA GLY A 44 -6.64 11.33 5.20
C GLY A 44 -5.41 11.78 4.42
N LEU A 45 -4.67 12.72 5.00
CA LEU A 45 -3.55 13.38 4.31
C LEU A 45 -2.29 12.50 4.21
N ILE A 46 -1.62 12.56 3.06
CA ILE A 46 -0.26 12.06 2.82
C ILE A 46 0.41 12.95 1.76
N CYS A 47 1.65 13.37 1.99
CA CYS A 47 2.40 14.27 1.10
C CYS A 47 1.61 15.54 0.68
N GLY A 48 0.72 16.06 1.53
CA GLY A 48 -0.10 17.25 1.25
C GLY A 48 -1.43 16.98 0.51
N TYR A 49 -1.73 15.73 0.14
CA TYR A 49 -2.96 15.35 -0.57
C TYR A 49 -3.85 14.45 0.27
N ARG A 50 -5.19 14.56 0.11
CA ARG A 50 -6.14 13.58 0.65
C ARG A 50 -6.22 12.38 -0.27
N VAL A 51 -5.87 11.20 0.27
CA VAL A 51 -5.78 9.97 -0.52
C VAL A 51 -7.12 9.60 -1.19
N GLU A 52 -8.21 9.79 -0.46
CA GLU A 52 -9.57 9.51 -0.91
C GLU A 52 -10.06 10.43 -2.05
N GLU A 53 -9.40 11.56 -2.28
CA GLU A 53 -9.75 12.52 -3.34
C GLU A 53 -8.92 12.33 -4.62
N ILE A 54 -7.93 11.43 -4.61
CA ILE A 54 -7.07 11.18 -5.77
C ILE A 54 -7.86 10.38 -6.82
N THR A 55 -8.06 10.99 -7.99
CA THR A 55 -8.83 10.40 -9.10
C THR A 55 -8.00 9.45 -9.97
N ASN A 56 -6.68 9.68 -10.07
CA ASN A 56 -5.80 8.78 -10.82
C ASN A 56 -5.55 7.50 -9.99
N GLN A 57 -6.04 6.37 -10.50
CA GLN A 57 -6.00 5.07 -9.80
C GLN A 57 -4.59 4.66 -9.38
N LEU A 58 -3.62 4.69 -10.29
CA LEU A 58 -2.23 4.31 -9.98
C LEU A 58 -1.62 5.23 -8.91
N THR A 59 -1.87 6.54 -9.02
CA THR A 59 -1.41 7.50 -8.03
C THR A 59 -2.04 7.22 -6.67
N GLN A 60 -3.33 6.92 -6.62
CA GLN A 60 -4.03 6.58 -5.37
C GLN A 60 -3.44 5.31 -4.73
N GLN A 61 -3.19 4.27 -5.53
CA GLN A 61 -2.56 3.02 -5.09
C GLN A 61 -1.16 3.24 -4.50
N VAL A 62 -0.33 4.03 -5.18
CA VAL A 62 0.99 4.42 -4.68
C VAL A 62 0.86 5.20 -3.37
N ARG A 63 -0.14 6.09 -3.25
CA ARG A 63 -0.37 6.86 -2.02
C ARG A 63 -0.91 6.02 -0.87
N TRP A 64 -1.68 4.95 -1.12
CA TRP A 64 -2.02 3.96 -0.10
C TRP A 64 -0.77 3.34 0.50
N LEU A 65 0.13 2.83 -0.35
CA LEU A 65 1.39 2.24 0.11
C LEU A 65 2.23 3.24 0.92
N ASN A 66 2.43 4.45 0.39
CA ASN A 66 3.18 5.51 1.08
C ASN A 66 2.58 5.81 2.46
N LYS A 67 1.25 5.88 2.56
CA LYS A 67 0.58 6.17 3.82
C LYS A 67 0.77 5.06 4.84
N LEU A 68 0.64 3.80 4.45
CA LEU A 68 0.85 2.69 5.39
C LEU A 68 2.31 2.62 5.87
N VAL A 69 3.28 2.91 5.00
CA VAL A 69 4.70 2.99 5.37
C VAL A 69 4.97 4.18 6.29
N ASP A 70 4.38 5.35 6.05
CA ASP A 70 4.45 6.51 6.93
C ASP A 70 3.86 6.21 8.32
N GLU A 71 2.72 5.52 8.36
CA GLU A 71 2.09 5.07 9.62
C GLU A 71 2.99 4.09 10.39
N LEU A 72 3.64 3.17 9.68
CA LEU A 72 4.61 2.24 10.27
C LEU A 72 5.84 2.99 10.81
N ALA A 73 6.39 3.93 10.05
CA ALA A 73 7.54 4.74 10.45
C ALA A 73 7.24 5.62 11.67
N LYS A 74 5.98 6.07 11.81
CA LYS A 74 5.47 6.80 12.98
C LYS A 74 5.17 5.89 14.18
N GLY A 75 5.46 4.59 14.11
CA GLY A 75 5.27 3.65 15.21
C GLY A 75 3.82 3.30 15.51
N LYS A 76 2.89 3.44 14.54
CA LYS A 76 1.52 2.96 14.73
C LYS A 76 1.51 1.44 14.89
N LYS A 77 0.59 0.94 15.72
CA LYS A 77 0.36 -0.51 15.88
C LYS A 77 -0.09 -1.14 14.56
N MET A 78 0.36 -2.37 14.30
CA MET A 78 0.05 -3.09 13.06
C MET A 78 -1.46 -3.28 12.85
N GLU A 79 -2.21 -3.57 13.91
CA GLU A 79 -3.68 -3.72 13.87
C GLU A 79 -4.36 -2.47 13.29
N LYS A 80 -3.92 -1.29 13.76
CA LYS A 80 -4.40 -0.01 13.23
C LYS A 80 -4.00 0.18 11.78
N ILE A 81 -2.77 -0.19 11.39
CA ILE A 81 -2.28 -0.06 10.01
C ILE A 81 -3.09 -0.96 9.06
N MET A 82 -3.36 -2.20 9.48
CA MET A 82 -4.14 -3.20 8.73
C MET A 82 -5.65 -2.97 8.79
N ARG A 83 -6.12 -1.91 9.47
CA ARG A 83 -7.53 -1.58 9.63
C ARG A 83 -8.36 -2.75 10.19
N VAL A 84 -7.71 -3.60 10.99
CA VAL A 84 -8.35 -4.65 11.78
C VAL A 84 -8.55 -4.05 13.16
N ASN A 85 -9.79 -3.81 13.52
CA ASN A 85 -10.18 -3.21 14.79
C ASN A 85 -11.22 -4.12 15.42
#